data_AF-A0A5N6ZEV3-F1
#
_entry.id   AF-A0A5N6ZEV3-F1
#
_cell.length_a   1.000
_cell.length_b   1.000
_cell.length_c   1.000
_cell.angle_alpha   90.00
_cell.angle_beta   90.00
_cell.angle_gamma   90.00
#
_symmetry.space_group_name_H-M   'P 1'
#
loop_
_entity.id
_entity.type
_entity.pdbx_description
1 polymer ?
#
loop_
_entity_poly.entity_id
_entity_poly.type
_entity_poly.pdbx_seq_one_letter_code
_entity_poly.pdbx_strand_id
1 'polypeptide(L)'
;MHYPTLSLLATAYLAALATSTEITERGLRQFPGERQFLINSCDVEVLDVARASPTAPPPPQLLIARCKNNNGEEVRSSLNLNRCLGWDATEHKFTPQRDGNGLTRTNGDCANCLFGPHAQSPTPNLICYCANVPMADRRRVVPPGISAALKTFNMDSVLKLGNGGLIECHGIPATLIPRRPAD
;
A
#
# COMPACT_ATOMS: atom_id res chain seq x y z
N MET A 1 62.20 47.30 32.03
CA MET A 1 60.98 46.62 31.54
C MET A 1 61.34 45.13 31.40
N HIS A 2 61.36 44.34 32.48
CA HIS A 2 60.29 43.44 32.97
C HIS A 2 59.59 42.60 31.87
N TYR A 3 59.97 41.31 31.80
CA TYR A 3 59.28 40.15 31.17
C TYR A 3 58.12 39.66 32.09
N PRO A 4 57.43 38.52 31.81
CA PRO A 4 56.61 38.09 30.67
C PRO A 4 55.19 37.68 31.16
N THR A 5 54.28 37.17 30.31
CA THR A 5 53.57 35.87 30.50
C THR A 5 52.42 35.66 29.51
N LEU A 6 52.34 34.39 29.09
CA LEU A 6 51.30 33.63 28.40
C LEU A 6 49.86 34.18 28.44
N SER A 7 49.16 34.02 27.32
CA SER A 7 47.89 33.27 27.32
C SER A 7 47.61 32.69 25.94
N LEU A 8 47.69 31.35 25.89
CA LEU A 8 47.09 30.52 24.86
C LEU A 8 45.57 30.71 24.87
N LEU A 9 44.98 31.05 23.74
CA LEU A 9 43.60 30.66 23.44
C LEU A 9 43.56 30.09 22.03
N ALA A 10 43.79 28.78 21.96
CA ALA A 10 43.42 27.96 20.83
C ALA A 10 41.89 27.90 20.78
N THR A 11 41.26 28.73 19.94
CA THR A 11 39.85 28.57 19.63
C THR A 11 39.70 27.38 18.68
N ALA A 12 39.42 26.22 19.26
CA ALA A 12 38.95 25.05 18.54
C ALA A 12 37.57 25.35 17.95
N TYR A 13 37.54 25.75 16.68
CA TYR A 13 36.31 25.70 15.91
C TYR A 13 36.02 24.23 15.60
N LEU A 14 35.08 23.66 16.36
CA LEU A 14 34.44 22.40 16.04
C LEU A 14 33.77 22.56 14.68
N ALA A 15 34.35 21.96 13.64
CA ALA A 15 33.59 21.61 12.45
C ALA A 15 32.49 20.66 12.91
N ALA A 16 31.27 21.17 13.04
CA ALA A 16 30.09 20.34 13.13
C ALA A 16 30.02 19.56 11.82
N LEU A 17 30.58 18.35 11.83
CA LEU A 17 30.19 17.31 10.90
C LEU A 17 28.68 17.17 11.11
N ALA A 18 27.91 17.82 10.24
CA ALA A 18 26.60 17.31 9.91
C ALA A 18 26.87 15.91 9.37
N THR A 19 26.84 14.93 10.28
CA THR A 19 26.56 13.55 9.92
C THR A 19 25.14 13.63 9.38
N SER A 20 25.01 13.96 8.10
CA SER A 20 23.90 13.53 7.29
C SER A 20 23.88 12.03 7.51
N THR A 21 23.03 11.59 8.43
CA THR A 21 22.63 10.20 8.50
C THR A 21 22.12 9.93 7.10
N GLU A 22 22.95 9.25 6.31
CA GLU A 22 22.49 8.50 5.16
C GLU A 22 21.42 7.57 5.73
N ILE A 23 20.19 8.07 5.78
CA ILE A 23 18.99 7.26 5.85
C ILE A 23 19.20 6.34 4.68
N THR A 24 19.62 5.14 5.02
CA THR A 24 20.21 4.22 4.10
C THR A 24 19.10 3.95 3.09
N GLU A 25 19.25 4.47 1.87
CA GLU A 25 18.42 4.20 0.69
C GLU A 25 18.51 2.71 0.27
N ARG A 26 18.74 1.80 1.22
CA ARG A 26 18.66 0.34 1.06
C ARG A 26 17.25 -0.19 1.31
N GLY A 27 16.26 0.66 1.59
CA GLY A 27 14.85 0.28 1.76
C GLY A 27 13.96 0.51 0.53
N LEU A 28 14.41 1.30 -0.43
CA LEU A 28 13.68 1.61 -1.67
C LEU A 28 14.44 1.07 -2.89
N ARG A 29 14.80 -0.22 -2.87
CA ARG A 29 14.90 -0.93 -4.15
C ARG A 29 13.47 -1.05 -4.66
N GLN A 30 13.06 -0.03 -5.42
CA GLN A 30 12.02 -0.15 -6.43
C GLN A 30 12.47 -1.31 -7.33
N PHE A 31 12.03 -2.54 -7.03
CA PHE A 31 12.40 -3.75 -7.76
C PHE A 31 11.61 -3.77 -9.07
N PRO A 32 12.20 -3.40 -10.22
CA PRO A 32 11.47 -3.33 -11.48
C PRO A 32 11.25 -4.73 -12.10
N GLY A 33 11.41 -5.80 -11.31
CA GLY A 33 11.40 -7.19 -11.77
C GLY A 33 10.45 -8.14 -11.04
N GLU A 34 9.90 -7.77 -9.88
CA GLU A 34 8.95 -8.64 -9.15
C GLU A 34 7.59 -8.74 -9.85
N ARG A 35 7.10 -7.67 -10.48
CA ARG A 35 5.82 -7.68 -11.21
C ARG A 35 5.85 -8.63 -12.40
N GLN A 36 6.87 -8.56 -13.25
CA GLN A 36 6.96 -9.43 -14.43
C GLN A 36 7.10 -10.89 -14.00
N PHE A 37 7.84 -11.15 -12.92
CA PHE A 37 7.97 -12.49 -12.35
C PHE A 37 6.66 -13.01 -11.77
N LEU A 38 5.90 -12.19 -11.04
CA LEU A 38 4.60 -12.55 -10.47
C LEU A 38 3.57 -12.81 -11.58
N ILE A 39 3.52 -11.95 -12.60
CA ILE A 39 2.64 -12.13 -13.78
C ILE A 39 3.01 -13.41 -14.56
N ASN A 40 4.30 -13.70 -14.73
CA ASN A 40 4.73 -14.88 -15.48
C ASN A 40 4.60 -16.18 -14.67
N SER A 41 4.53 -16.10 -13.35
CA SER A 41 4.53 -17.27 -12.45
C SER A 41 3.18 -17.55 -11.81
N CYS A 42 2.20 -16.65 -11.94
CA CYS A 42 0.93 -16.73 -11.26
C CYS A 42 -0.26 -16.37 -12.15
N ASP A 43 -1.34 -17.15 -12.01
CA ASP A 43 -2.69 -16.73 -12.39
C ASP A 43 -3.35 -16.07 -11.17
N VAL A 44 -3.76 -14.81 -11.31
CA VAL A 44 -4.26 -13.99 -10.19
C VAL A 44 -5.62 -13.39 -10.51
N GLU A 45 -6.57 -13.55 -9.59
CA GLU A 45 -7.91 -13.00 -9.67
C GLU A 45 -8.32 -12.41 -8.32
N VAL A 46 -9.19 -11.39 -8.32
CA VAL A 46 -9.88 -11.01 -7.08
C VAL A 46 -11.18 -11.79 -7.01
N LEU A 47 -11.41 -12.42 -5.87
CA LEU A 47 -12.74 -12.88 -5.51
C LEU A 47 -13.57 -11.63 -5.18
N ASP A 48 -14.30 -11.14 -6.19
CA ASP A 48 -15.24 -10.04 -6.03
C ASP A 48 -16.40 -10.49 -5.15
N VAL A 49 -16.43 -9.98 -3.92
CA VAL A 49 -17.54 -10.17 -3.01
C VAL A 49 -18.29 -8.85 -2.90
N ALA A 50 -19.45 -8.80 -3.55
CA ALA A 50 -20.36 -7.68 -3.45
C ALA A 50 -20.93 -7.57 -2.02
N ARG A 51 -21.31 -6.35 -1.61
CA ARG A 51 -22.04 -6.20 -0.35
C ARG A 51 -23.40 -6.87 -0.42
N ALA A 52 -23.84 -7.44 0.70
CA ALA A 52 -25.20 -7.97 0.85
C ALA A 52 -26.27 -6.86 0.83
N SER A 53 -25.96 -5.67 1.36
CA SER A 53 -26.84 -4.50 1.35
C SER A 53 -26.04 -3.20 1.42
N PRO A 54 -26.64 -2.03 1.14
CA PRO A 54 -25.97 -0.73 1.30
C PRO A 54 -25.49 -0.43 2.73
N THR A 55 -26.16 -1.00 3.74
CA THR A 55 -25.85 -0.77 5.16
C THR A 55 -24.94 -1.85 5.75
N ALA A 56 -24.82 -3.00 5.11
CA ALA A 56 -23.91 -4.07 5.53
C ALA A 56 -22.45 -3.61 5.45
N PRO A 57 -21.57 -4.07 6.37
CA PRO A 57 -20.14 -3.79 6.26
C PRO A 57 -19.57 -4.35 4.96
N PRO A 58 -18.51 -3.74 4.41
CA PRO A 58 -17.84 -4.28 3.25
C PRO A 58 -17.29 -5.67 3.58
N PRO A 59 -17.59 -6.69 2.76
CA PRO A 59 -17.03 -8.01 2.97
C PRO A 59 -15.53 -7.99 2.65
N PRO A 60 -14.75 -8.91 3.24
CA PRO A 60 -13.33 -9.06 2.89
C PRO A 60 -13.16 -9.25 1.38
N GLN A 61 -12.26 -8.47 0.79
CA GLN A 61 -11.87 -8.61 -0.62
C GLN A 61 -10.57 -9.41 -0.65
N LEU A 62 -10.59 -10.55 -1.33
CA LEU A 62 -9.47 -11.50 -1.36
C LEU A 62 -8.88 -11.55 -2.76
N LEU A 63 -7.56 -11.43 -2.84
CA LEU A 63 -6.79 -11.79 -4.02
C LEU A 63 -6.50 -13.29 -3.96
N ILE A 64 -6.97 -14.03 -4.94
CA ILE A 64 -6.70 -15.46 -5.10
C ILE A 64 -5.61 -15.60 -6.14
N ALA A 65 -4.55 -16.33 -5.80
CA ALA A 65 -3.46 -16.60 -6.74
C ALA A 65 -3.17 -18.09 -6.80
N ARG A 66 -2.81 -18.55 -8.00
CA ARG A 66 -2.24 -19.86 -8.28
C ARG A 66 -0.87 -19.62 -8.86
N CYS A 67 0.17 -19.88 -8.08
CA CYS A 67 1.55 -19.62 -8.48
C CYS A 67 2.34 -20.93 -8.50
N LYS A 68 3.39 -21.01 -9.32
CA LYS A 68 4.35 -22.11 -9.22
C LYS A 68 5.35 -21.85 -8.10
N ASN A 69 5.61 -22.85 -7.26
CA ASN A 69 6.69 -22.81 -6.29
C ASN A 69 8.05 -23.13 -6.96
N ASN A 70 9.12 -23.17 -6.16
CA ASN A 70 10.48 -23.45 -6.65
C ASN A 70 10.64 -24.85 -7.26
N ASN A 71 9.74 -25.79 -6.94
CA ASN A 71 9.71 -27.14 -7.50
C ASN A 71 8.84 -27.22 -8.78
N GLY A 72 8.24 -26.10 -9.20
CA GLY A 72 7.31 -26.03 -10.33
C GLY A 72 5.88 -26.48 -9.99
N GLU A 73 5.57 -26.78 -8.73
CA GLU A 73 4.25 -27.20 -8.29
C GLU A 73 3.33 -25.99 -8.12
N GLU A 74 2.06 -26.14 -8.52
CA GLU A 74 1.05 -25.09 -8.33
C GLU A 74 0.66 -25.00 -6.85
N VAL A 75 0.74 -23.79 -6.31
CA VAL A 75 0.35 -23.43 -4.96
C VAL A 75 -0.74 -22.39 -5.04
N ARG A 76 -1.89 -22.71 -4.42
CA ARG A 76 -3.01 -21.78 -4.29
C ARG A 76 -2.88 -21.00 -2.99
N SER A 77 -3.04 -19.69 -3.08
CA SER A 77 -3.02 -18.79 -1.93
C SER A 77 -4.14 -17.76 -2.00
N SER A 78 -4.50 -17.19 -0.84
CA SER A 78 -5.47 -16.12 -0.72
C SER A 78 -4.91 -15.01 0.15
N LEU A 79 -5.08 -13.76 -0.29
CA LEU A 79 -4.54 -12.58 0.37
C LEU A 79 -5.63 -11.53 0.56
N ASN A 80 -5.93 -11.18 1.81
CA ASN A 80 -6.88 -10.12 2.11
C ASN A 80 -6.27 -8.76 1.74
N LEU A 81 -6.95 -7.98 0.89
CA LEU A 81 -6.46 -6.69 0.41
C LEU A 81 -6.23 -5.66 1.53
N ASN A 82 -6.91 -5.79 2.68
CA ASN A 82 -6.64 -4.95 3.86
C ASN A 82 -5.23 -5.13 4.44
N ARG A 83 -4.53 -6.22 4.09
CA ARG A 83 -3.13 -6.44 4.46
C ARG A 83 -2.15 -5.62 3.62
N CYS A 84 -2.59 -5.14 2.46
CA CYS A 84 -1.76 -4.44 1.48
C CYS A 84 -2.10 -2.95 1.36
N LEU A 85 -3.32 -2.56 1.76
CA LEU A 85 -3.87 -1.24 1.48
C LEU A 85 -4.22 -0.52 2.78
N GLY A 86 -3.81 0.75 2.85
CA GLY A 86 -4.36 1.73 3.79
C GLY A 86 -5.26 2.74 3.07
N TRP A 87 -5.73 3.73 3.82
CA TRP A 87 -6.61 4.78 3.34
C TRP A 87 -6.13 6.14 3.82
N ASP A 88 -6.04 7.09 2.90
CA ASP A 88 -5.90 8.50 3.22
C ASP A 88 -7.29 9.13 3.24
N ALA A 89 -7.77 9.51 4.43
CA ALA A 89 -9.08 10.12 4.60
C ALA A 89 -9.14 11.58 4.12
N THR A 90 -7.99 12.25 3.98
CA THR A 90 -7.93 13.63 3.49
C THR A 90 -8.10 13.64 1.98
N GLU A 91 -7.30 12.81 1.31
CA GLU A 91 -7.29 12.72 -0.15
C GLU A 91 -8.27 11.68 -0.71
N HIS A 92 -8.91 10.92 0.17
CA HIS A 92 -9.87 9.87 -0.16
C HIS A 92 -9.30 8.87 -1.17
N LYS A 93 -8.09 8.36 -0.91
CA LYS A 93 -7.35 7.46 -1.80
C LYS A 93 -6.67 6.32 -1.05
N PHE A 94 -6.37 5.25 -1.78
CA PHE A 94 -5.57 4.14 -1.25
C PHE A 94 -4.11 4.54 -1.04
N THR A 95 -3.46 3.92 -0.06
CA THR A 95 -2.04 4.10 0.23
C THR A 95 -1.34 2.73 0.41
N PRO A 96 -0.03 2.62 0.10
CA PRO A 96 0.71 1.37 0.17
C PRO A 96 1.11 1.02 1.62
N GLN A 97 0.15 0.52 2.40
CA GLN A 97 0.34 0.25 3.83
C GLN A 97 0.17 -1.23 4.15
N ARG A 98 1.16 -1.81 4.81
CA ARG A 98 1.03 -3.16 5.37
C ARG A 98 0.04 -3.14 6.54
N ASP A 99 -0.95 -4.03 6.48
CA ASP A 99 -2.04 -4.15 7.45
C ASP A 99 -2.78 -2.81 7.68
N GLY A 100 -2.92 -2.01 6.61
CA GLY A 100 -3.50 -0.67 6.66
C GLY A 100 -5.02 -0.62 6.78
N ASN A 101 -5.72 -1.75 6.58
CA ASN A 101 -7.18 -1.85 6.72
C ASN A 101 -7.98 -0.87 5.83
N GLY A 102 -7.44 -0.49 4.68
CA GLY A 102 -7.97 0.59 3.84
C GLY A 102 -9.41 0.39 3.34
N LEU A 103 -9.87 -0.85 3.20
CA LEU A 103 -11.20 -1.17 2.68
C LEU A 103 -12.27 -1.25 3.78
N THR A 104 -11.87 -1.26 5.05
CA THR A 104 -12.79 -1.38 6.18
C THR A 104 -13.77 -0.21 6.27
N ARG A 105 -14.88 -0.43 6.97
CA ARG A 105 -15.94 0.58 7.19
C ARG A 105 -15.43 1.89 7.78
N THR A 106 -14.47 1.85 8.70
CA THR A 106 -13.92 3.04 9.35
C THR A 106 -12.92 3.80 8.47
N ASN A 107 -12.43 3.16 7.40
CA ASN A 107 -11.50 3.73 6.44
C ASN A 107 -12.24 4.04 5.14
N GLY A 108 -11.88 3.47 3.99
CA GLY A 108 -12.50 3.82 2.70
C GLY A 108 -13.92 3.29 2.51
N ASP A 109 -14.39 2.38 3.38
CA ASP A 109 -15.66 1.67 3.23
C ASP A 109 -15.81 1.13 1.79
N CYS A 110 -14.87 0.28 1.37
CA CYS A 110 -14.72 -0.15 -0.02
C CYS A 110 -15.20 -1.59 -0.25
N ALA A 111 -15.90 -1.84 -1.35
CA ALA A 111 -16.34 -3.16 -1.78
C ALA A 111 -16.32 -3.26 -3.31
N ASN A 112 -16.70 -4.43 -3.84
CA ASN A 112 -16.83 -4.69 -5.27
C ASN A 112 -15.50 -4.42 -6.01
N CYS A 113 -14.42 -5.02 -5.50
CA CYS A 113 -13.09 -4.81 -6.06
C CYS A 113 -12.83 -5.72 -7.26
N LEU A 114 -12.18 -5.19 -8.29
CA LEU A 114 -11.79 -5.87 -9.51
C LEU A 114 -10.28 -5.74 -9.72
N PHE A 115 -9.62 -6.84 -10.09
CA PHE A 115 -8.18 -6.90 -10.31
C PHE A 115 -7.84 -7.53 -11.68
N GLY A 116 -6.78 -7.04 -12.31
CA GLY A 116 -6.30 -7.57 -13.60
C GLY A 116 -6.87 -6.82 -14.82
N PRO A 117 -6.83 -7.41 -16.03
CA PRO A 117 -7.13 -6.72 -17.31
C PRO A 117 -8.59 -6.26 -17.46
N HIS A 118 -9.47 -6.62 -16.52
CA HIS A 118 -10.81 -6.05 -16.40
C HIS A 118 -10.80 -4.60 -15.88
N ALA A 119 -9.75 -4.19 -15.18
CA ALA A 119 -9.42 -2.78 -15.06
C ALA A 119 -8.96 -2.33 -16.45
N GLN A 120 -9.66 -1.37 -17.04
CA GLN A 120 -9.54 -0.94 -18.45
C GLN A 120 -8.14 -0.37 -18.85
N SER A 121 -7.11 -0.56 -18.02
CA SER A 121 -5.74 -0.09 -18.22
C SER A 121 -4.73 -1.03 -17.54
N PRO A 122 -3.51 -1.25 -18.09
CA PRO A 122 -2.45 -2.05 -17.46
C PRO A 122 -2.02 -1.51 -16.08
N THR A 123 -2.30 -0.23 -15.82
CA THR A 123 -2.22 0.44 -14.52
C THR A 123 -3.23 1.59 -14.52
N PRO A 124 -4.00 1.82 -13.46
CA PRO A 124 -4.10 1.03 -12.22
C PRO A 124 -4.77 -0.32 -12.45
N ASN A 125 -4.30 -1.35 -11.74
CA ASN A 125 -4.74 -2.74 -11.92
C ASN A 125 -5.69 -3.24 -10.82
N LEU A 126 -6.03 -2.39 -9.84
CA LEU A 126 -7.12 -2.59 -8.90
C LEU A 126 -8.13 -1.44 -9.01
N ILE A 127 -9.40 -1.80 -9.06
CA ILE A 127 -10.53 -0.87 -8.99
C ILE A 127 -11.43 -1.33 -7.85
N CYS A 128 -11.89 -0.41 -7.00
CA CYS A 128 -12.86 -0.68 -5.95
C CYS A 128 -13.89 0.46 -5.87
N TYR A 129 -15.05 0.19 -5.28
CA TYR A 129 -16.05 1.21 -5.00
C TYR A 129 -16.07 1.55 -3.51
N CYS A 130 -15.75 2.80 -3.18
CA CYS A 130 -15.56 3.28 -1.81
C CYS A 130 -16.62 4.29 -1.41
N ALA A 131 -17.29 4.06 -0.29
CA ALA A 131 -18.38 4.89 0.17
C ALA A 131 -17.94 5.97 1.17
N ASN A 132 -16.78 5.85 1.83
CA ASN A 132 -16.29 6.90 2.73
C ASN A 132 -15.53 8.00 1.96
N VAL A 133 -16.27 8.75 1.16
CA VAL A 133 -15.80 9.84 0.29
C VAL A 133 -16.81 10.99 0.30
N PRO A 134 -16.46 12.21 -0.13
CA PRO A 134 -17.41 13.31 -0.22
C PRO A 134 -18.61 12.94 -1.08
N MET A 135 -19.81 13.37 -0.68
CA MET A 135 -21.05 13.00 -1.38
C MET A 135 -21.05 13.41 -2.86
N ALA A 136 -20.41 14.53 -3.20
CA ALA A 136 -20.27 15.04 -4.56
C ALA A 136 -19.52 14.07 -5.51
N ASP A 137 -18.61 13.26 -4.96
CA ASP A 137 -17.79 12.31 -5.72
C ASP A 137 -18.49 10.96 -5.92
N ARG A 138 -19.56 10.70 -5.16
CA ARG A 138 -20.27 9.43 -5.22
C ARG A 138 -21.13 9.33 -6.46
N ARG A 139 -21.24 8.12 -6.99
CA ARG A 139 -22.17 7.73 -8.04
C ARG A 139 -22.91 6.48 -7.59
N ARG A 140 -24.13 6.28 -8.08
CA ARG A 140 -24.90 5.07 -7.76
C ARG A 140 -24.30 3.90 -8.54
N VAL A 141 -23.79 2.90 -7.82
CA VAL A 141 -23.20 1.68 -8.36
C VAL A 141 -24.26 0.59 -8.36
N VAL A 142 -24.49 -0.04 -9.51
CA VAL A 142 -25.49 -1.11 -9.68
C VAL A 142 -24.78 -2.47 -9.73
N PRO A 143 -25.32 -3.54 -9.12
CA PRO A 143 -25.93 -3.70 -7.79
C PRO A 143 -24.85 -3.85 -6.68
N PRO A 144 -25.15 -3.58 -5.38
CA PRO A 144 -26.49 -3.47 -4.79
C PRO A 144 -27.02 -2.03 -4.64
N GLY A 145 -26.69 -1.12 -5.55
CA GLY A 145 -27.23 0.25 -5.52
C GLY A 145 -26.50 1.16 -4.52
N ILE A 146 -25.23 0.88 -4.23
CA ILE A 146 -24.40 1.63 -3.26
C ILE A 146 -24.07 3.00 -3.86
N SER A 147 -24.18 4.06 -3.06
CA SER A 147 -23.61 5.36 -3.40
C SER A 147 -22.13 5.38 -3.01
N ALA A 148 -21.24 5.28 -4.01
CA ALA A 148 -19.81 5.14 -3.81
C ALA A 148 -19.02 5.82 -4.94
N ALA A 149 -17.75 6.15 -4.70
CA ALA A 149 -16.83 6.59 -5.74
C ALA A 149 -15.93 5.44 -6.19
N LEU A 150 -15.61 5.41 -7.48
CA LEU A 150 -14.59 4.51 -8.02
C LEU A 150 -13.22 4.98 -7.55
N LYS A 151 -12.45 4.09 -6.94
CA LYS A 151 -11.09 4.34 -6.48
C LYS A 151 -10.16 3.28 -7.04
N THR A 152 -8.98 3.72 -7.46
CA THR A 152 -8.02 2.90 -8.15
C THR A 152 -6.72 2.79 -7.36
N PHE A 153 -6.00 1.69 -7.55
CA PHE A 153 -4.68 1.51 -6.98
C PHE A 153 -3.81 0.64 -7.91
N ASN A 154 -2.49 0.85 -7.84
CA ASN A 154 -1.54 -0.04 -8.48
C ASN A 154 -0.98 -1.04 -7.45
N MET A 155 -1.51 -2.26 -7.47
CA MET A 155 -1.11 -3.33 -6.57
C MET A 155 0.31 -3.84 -6.81
N ASP A 156 0.93 -3.52 -7.94
CA ASP A 156 2.34 -3.87 -8.19
C ASP A 156 3.27 -3.23 -7.16
N SER A 157 2.83 -2.15 -6.52
CA SER A 157 3.59 -1.45 -5.49
C SER A 157 3.54 -2.12 -4.10
N VAL A 158 2.67 -3.12 -3.92
CA VAL A 158 2.44 -3.78 -2.62
C VAL A 158 2.38 -5.30 -2.69
N LEU A 159 2.39 -5.91 -3.89
CA LEU A 159 2.35 -7.36 -4.05
C LEU A 159 3.73 -7.92 -4.42
N LYS A 160 4.12 -8.98 -3.73
CA LYS A 160 5.29 -9.78 -4.07
C LYS A 160 4.95 -11.27 -4.04
N LEU A 161 5.77 -12.05 -4.74
CA LEU A 161 5.77 -13.50 -4.62
C LEU A 161 6.74 -13.88 -3.49
N GLY A 162 6.17 -14.34 -2.39
CA GLY A 162 6.90 -14.87 -1.24
C GLY A 162 7.47 -16.26 -1.51
N ASN A 163 8.14 -16.79 -0.49
CA ASN A 163 8.73 -18.12 -0.57
C ASN A 163 7.64 -19.19 -0.74
N GLY A 164 7.96 -20.23 -1.51
CA GLY A 164 7.05 -21.35 -1.73
C GLY A 164 5.86 -21.05 -2.65
N GLY A 165 5.89 -19.95 -3.40
CA GLY A 165 4.81 -19.62 -4.35
C GLY A 165 3.60 -18.94 -3.71
N LEU A 166 3.74 -18.32 -2.54
CA LEU A 166 2.65 -17.62 -1.86
C LEU A 166 2.66 -16.13 -2.20
N ILE A 167 1.51 -15.54 -2.51
CA ILE A 167 1.42 -14.09 -2.64
C ILE A 167 1.43 -13.40 -1.27
N GLU A 168 2.19 -12.31 -1.15
CA GLU A 168 2.37 -11.56 0.09
C GLU A 168 2.27 -10.05 -0.14
N CYS A 169 1.89 -9.32 0.90
CA CYS A 169 1.97 -7.86 0.91
C CYS A 169 3.38 -7.39 1.31
N HIS A 170 3.98 -6.52 0.51
CA HIS A 170 5.05 -5.63 0.93
C HIS A 170 4.52 -4.19 0.96
N GLY A 171 5.14 -3.32 1.74
CA GLY A 171 4.62 -1.96 1.93
C GLY A 171 5.15 -1.35 3.22
N ILE A 172 4.83 -0.08 3.43
CA ILE A 172 5.24 0.65 4.62
C ILE A 172 4.44 0.09 5.81
N PRO A 173 5.09 -0.37 6.90
CA PRO A 173 4.37 -0.72 8.12
C PRO A 173 3.49 0.45 8.57
N ALA A 174 2.22 0.19 8.92
CA ALA A 174 1.30 1.24 9.37
C ALA A 174 1.85 2.08 10.54
N THR A 175 2.77 1.53 11.34
CA THR A 175 3.46 2.22 12.44
C THR A 175 4.45 3.31 11.99
N LEU A 176 4.91 3.27 10.74
CA LEU A 176 5.90 4.20 10.19
C LEU A 176 5.28 5.30 9.32
N ILE A 177 3.95 5.34 9.24
CA ILE A 177 3.24 6.35 8.47
C ILE A 177 2.92 7.51 9.41
N PRO A 178 3.44 8.72 9.15
CA PRO A 178 3.13 9.88 9.97
C PRO A 178 1.61 10.08 9.99
N ARG A 179 0.98 9.91 11.16
CA ARG A 179 -0.39 10.36 11.35
C ARG A 179 -0.34 11.87 11.34
N ARG A 180 -0.87 12.50 10.30
CA ARG A 180 -1.11 13.95 10.36
C ARG A 180 -1.97 14.22 11.60
N PRO A 181 -1.65 15.24 12.42
CA PRO A 181 -2.54 15.65 13.48
C PRO A 181 -3.93 15.91 12.90
N ALA A 182 -4.97 15.48 13.60
CA ALA A 182 -6.32 15.90 13.27
C ALA A 182 -6.41 17.40 13.55
N ASP A 183 -6.70 18.20 12.52
CA ASP A 183 -7.05 19.62 12.64
C ASP A 183 -8.48 19.77 13.18
#